data_AF-A0A6J7MPG0-F1
#
_entry.id   AF-A0A6J7MPG0-F1
#
_cell.length_a   1.000
_cell.length_b   1.000
_cell.length_c   1.000
_cell.angle_alpha   90.00
_cell.angle_beta   90.00
_cell.angle_gamma   90.00
#
_symmetry.space_group_name_H-M   'P 1'
#
loop_
_entity.id
_entity.type
_entity.pdbx_description
1 polymer ?
#
loop_
_entity_poly.entity_id
_entity_poly.type
_entity_poly.pdbx_seq_one_letter_code
_entity_poly.pdbx_strand_id
1 'polypeptide(L)'
;MILTISETGVGPLGISLQDLADQTGLHVSDALADWVVANGLASQMMGIPERLSERDVVRAIRDPHTVFNINDSGAHLQLFSAAGEHLYILTHYVRDAGLISIEEAIHVLTGRTAEFFGLNDRGVIAQGKIADLVVFRLDELELRAEERAYDVPHGTWRFTRAPAGFRATIAGGVPTWIDGASTGAHPGKVLQPIKR
;
A
#
# COMPACT_ATOMS: atom_id res chain seq x y z
N MET A 1 -9.77 5.03 17.10
CA MET A 1 -8.76 5.88 16.42
C MET A 1 -7.62 6.13 17.38
N ILE A 2 -6.38 6.15 16.88
CA ILE A 2 -5.16 6.50 17.61
C ILE A 2 -4.77 7.93 17.30
N LEU A 3 -4.32 8.67 18.31
CA LEU A 3 -3.77 10.02 18.18
C LEU A 3 -2.33 9.89 17.64
N THR A 4 -2.06 10.26 16.39
CA THR A 4 -0.79 9.92 15.72
C THR A 4 0.13 11.11 15.50
N ILE A 5 -0.42 12.31 15.27
CA ILE A 5 0.36 13.52 14.97
C ILE A 5 -0.20 14.69 15.74
N SER A 6 0.70 15.46 16.36
CA SER A 6 0.40 16.76 16.96
C SER A 6 1.09 17.86 16.16
N GLU A 7 0.36 18.90 15.76
CA GLU A 7 0.92 20.09 15.12
C GLU A 7 1.75 20.91 16.12
N THR A 8 1.29 21.04 17.37
CA THR A 8 1.95 21.81 18.42
C THR A 8 2.98 21.02 19.24
N GLY A 9 2.97 19.69 19.15
CA GLY A 9 3.86 18.78 19.88
C GLY A 9 3.43 18.47 21.31
N VAL A 10 2.23 18.87 21.75
CA VAL A 10 1.76 18.74 23.14
C VAL A 10 1.38 17.29 23.51
N GLY A 11 0.66 16.58 22.63
CA GLY A 11 0.15 15.23 22.87
C GLY A 11 -1.14 15.19 23.71
N PRO A 12 -1.51 14.02 24.27
CA PRO A 12 -0.84 12.73 24.14
C PRO A 12 -0.91 12.14 22.71
N LEU A 13 0.05 11.27 22.38
CA LEU A 13 0.14 10.52 21.11
C LEU A 13 0.30 9.02 21.40
N GLY A 14 -0.06 8.17 20.43
CA GLY A 14 0.07 6.71 20.50
C GLY A 14 -1.02 6.00 21.31
N ILE A 15 -1.96 6.74 21.91
CA ILE A 15 -3.12 6.19 22.63
C ILE A 15 -4.38 6.28 21.80
N SER A 16 -5.40 5.49 22.15
CA SER A 16 -6.70 5.61 21.50
C SER A 16 -7.48 6.81 22.01
N LEU A 17 -8.39 7.32 21.18
CA LEU A 17 -9.32 8.36 21.60
C LEU A 17 -10.22 7.89 22.76
N GLN A 18 -10.50 6.58 22.85
CA GLN A 18 -11.22 6.01 23.99
C GLN A 18 -10.36 6.09 25.26
N ASP A 19 -9.09 5.72 25.19
CA ASP A 19 -8.18 5.83 26.34
C ASP A 19 -8.06 7.29 26.84
N LEU A 20 -8.04 8.25 25.91
CA LEU A 20 -8.03 9.67 26.27
C LEU A 20 -9.32 10.09 27.01
N ALA A 21 -10.47 9.64 26.51
CA ALA A 21 -11.75 9.91 27.17
C ALA A 21 -11.79 9.29 28.57
N ASP A 22 -11.32 8.06 28.73
CA ASP A 22 -11.24 7.37 30.02
C ASP A 22 -10.28 8.07 30.99
N GLN A 23 -9.14 8.57 30.51
CA GLN A 23 -8.16 9.30 31.32
C GLN A 23 -8.66 10.66 31.79
N THR A 24 -9.39 11.38 30.93
CA THR A 24 -9.91 12.72 31.22
C THR A 24 -11.26 12.68 31.95
N GLY A 25 -11.97 11.55 31.90
CA GLY A 25 -13.34 11.41 32.40
C GLY A 25 -14.37 12.19 31.57
N LEU A 26 -13.99 12.68 30.39
CA LEU A 26 -14.84 13.45 29.50
C LEU A 26 -15.62 12.53 28.54
N HIS A 27 -16.70 13.06 27.97
CA HIS A 27 -17.30 12.41 26.82
C HIS A 27 -16.31 12.41 25.65
N VAL A 28 -16.33 11.37 24.81
CA VAL A 28 -15.35 11.17 23.73
C VAL A 28 -15.25 12.35 22.76
N SER A 29 -16.36 13.06 22.52
CA SER A 29 -16.38 14.29 21.70
C SER A 29 -15.63 15.44 22.34
N ASP A 30 -15.73 15.58 23.65
CA ASP A 30 -15.15 16.69 24.40
C ASP A 30 -13.66 16.44 24.59
N ALA A 31 -13.27 15.20 24.89
CA ALA A 31 -11.88 14.76 24.89
C ALA A 31 -11.20 15.01 23.53
N LEU A 32 -11.90 14.73 22.43
CA LEU A 32 -11.41 15.03 21.08
C LEU A 32 -11.27 16.54 20.86
N ALA A 33 -12.29 17.31 21.22
CA ALA A 33 -12.28 18.76 21.04
C ALA A 33 -11.12 19.40 21.81
N ASP A 34 -10.94 19.04 23.08
CA ASP A 34 -9.83 19.51 23.91
C ASP A 34 -8.48 19.11 23.34
N TRP A 35 -8.36 17.87 22.85
CA TRP A 35 -7.12 17.43 22.21
C TRP A 35 -6.82 18.24 20.95
N VAL A 36 -7.79 18.48 20.08
CA VAL A 36 -7.60 19.30 18.86
C VAL A 36 -7.25 20.74 19.21
N VAL A 37 -7.89 21.33 20.23
CA VAL A 37 -7.57 22.68 20.72
C VAL A 37 -6.12 22.76 21.21
N ALA A 38 -5.66 21.74 21.95
CA ALA A 38 -4.29 21.70 22.47
C ALA A 38 -3.25 21.37 21.38
N ASN A 39 -3.59 20.51 20.43
CA ASN A 39 -2.66 19.93 19.47
C ASN A 39 -2.62 20.66 18.13
N GLY A 40 -3.64 21.46 17.81
CA GLY A 40 -3.76 22.19 16.54
C GLY A 40 -4.61 21.45 15.50
N LEU A 41 -5.21 22.22 14.57
CA LEU A 41 -6.14 21.70 13.56
C LEU A 41 -5.45 20.82 12.50
N ALA A 42 -4.12 20.91 12.35
CA ALA A 42 -3.36 20.03 11.46
C ALA A 42 -2.92 18.71 12.13
N SER A 43 -3.38 18.46 13.36
CA SER A 43 -3.14 17.20 14.08
C SER A 43 -3.94 16.05 13.48
N GLN A 44 -3.42 14.83 13.59
CA GLN A 44 -4.00 13.67 12.93
C GLN A 44 -4.29 12.54 13.88
N MET A 45 -5.34 11.81 13.52
CA MET A 45 -5.69 10.54 14.12
C MET A 45 -5.80 9.49 13.02
N MET A 46 -5.43 8.26 13.34
CA MET A 46 -5.50 7.14 12.42
C MET A 46 -6.44 6.07 12.96
N GLY A 47 -7.31 5.53 12.11
CA GLY A 47 -8.03 4.29 12.45
C GLY A 47 -7.04 3.13 12.48
N ILE A 48 -7.05 2.31 13.53
CA ILE A 48 -6.41 0.99 13.46
C ILE A 48 -7.43 0.07 12.80
N PRO A 49 -7.17 -0.47 11.60
CA PRO A 49 -8.03 -1.50 11.03
C PRO A 49 -8.00 -2.73 11.95
N GLU A 50 -9.16 -3.38 12.11
CA GLU A 50 -9.22 -4.64 12.85
C GLU A 50 -8.28 -5.66 12.22
N ARG A 51 -7.58 -6.44 13.08
CA ARG A 51 -6.71 -7.50 12.59
C ARG A 51 -7.56 -8.56 11.91
N LEU A 52 -7.37 -8.71 10.60
CA LEU A 52 -8.00 -9.78 9.85
C LEU A 52 -7.41 -11.14 10.25
N SER A 53 -8.27 -12.15 10.27
CA SER A 53 -7.89 -13.55 10.44
C SER A 53 -7.04 -14.01 9.25
N GLU A 54 -5.80 -14.42 9.49
CA GLU A 54 -4.89 -14.89 8.43
C GLU A 54 -5.48 -16.07 7.66
N ARG A 55 -6.21 -16.95 8.36
CA ARG A 55 -6.93 -18.07 7.76
C ARG A 55 -7.96 -17.58 6.74
N ASP A 56 -8.71 -16.54 7.07
CA ASP A 56 -9.74 -16.01 6.19
C ASP A 56 -9.13 -15.24 5.01
N VAL A 57 -8.01 -14.54 5.23
CA VAL A 57 -7.24 -13.90 4.14
C VAL A 57 -6.69 -14.95 3.17
N VAL A 58 -6.08 -16.02 3.68
CA VAL A 58 -5.58 -17.14 2.83
C VAL A 58 -6.73 -17.81 2.08
N ARG A 59 -7.89 -18.01 2.72
CA ARG A 59 -9.09 -18.51 2.05
C ARG A 59 -9.50 -17.59 0.89
N ALA A 60 -9.54 -16.28 1.12
CA ALA A 60 -9.89 -15.31 0.09
C ALA A 60 -8.87 -15.28 -1.06
N ILE A 61 -7.56 -15.34 -0.76
CA ILE A 61 -6.50 -15.44 -1.78
C ILE A 61 -6.71 -16.67 -2.68
N ARG A 62 -7.13 -17.81 -2.11
CA ARG A 62 -7.35 -19.05 -2.86
C ARG A 62 -8.73 -19.13 -3.53
N ASP A 63 -9.67 -18.26 -3.16
CA ASP A 63 -11.01 -18.28 -3.73
C ASP A 63 -10.98 -17.78 -5.20
N PRO A 64 -11.48 -18.56 -6.17
CA PRO A 64 -11.47 -18.19 -7.58
C PRO A 64 -12.34 -16.97 -7.91
N HIS A 65 -13.25 -16.57 -7.02
CA HIS A 65 -14.12 -15.39 -7.19
C HIS A 65 -13.53 -14.12 -6.53
N THR A 66 -12.34 -14.21 -5.94
CA THR A 66 -11.66 -13.05 -5.37
C THR A 66 -10.62 -12.52 -6.34
N VAL A 67 -10.73 -11.22 -6.64
CA VAL A 67 -9.69 -10.44 -7.31
C VAL A 67 -8.79 -9.85 -6.24
N PHE A 68 -7.47 -10.03 -6.39
CA PHE A 68 -6.52 -9.51 -5.43
C PHE A 68 -6.04 -8.13 -5.85
N ASN A 69 -6.25 -7.18 -4.93
CA ASN A 69 -5.65 -5.85 -4.88
C ASN A 69 -6.01 -4.85 -6.00
N ILE A 70 -6.68 -3.77 -5.58
CA ILE A 70 -6.59 -2.44 -6.19
C ILE A 70 -5.97 -1.57 -5.10
N ASN A 71 -4.70 -1.16 -5.26
CA ASN A 71 -4.06 -0.29 -4.27
C ASN A 71 -4.52 1.15 -4.49
N ASP A 72 -4.81 1.87 -3.41
CA ASP A 72 -5.26 3.27 -3.44
C ASP A 72 -4.06 4.23 -3.28
N SER A 73 -2.88 3.85 -3.79
CA SER A 73 -1.67 4.66 -3.65
C SER A 73 -1.80 5.97 -4.41
N GLY A 74 -1.48 7.06 -3.74
CA GLY A 74 -1.61 8.40 -4.31
C GLY A 74 -2.90 9.11 -3.89
N ALA A 75 -3.88 8.38 -3.35
CA ALA A 75 -4.99 8.97 -2.60
C ALA A 75 -4.56 9.21 -1.14
N HIS A 76 -5.25 10.12 -0.45
CA HIS A 76 -5.06 10.35 0.99
C HIS A 76 -3.61 10.66 1.43
N LEU A 77 -2.84 11.35 0.59
CA LEU A 77 -1.38 11.56 0.74
C LEU A 77 -0.90 12.10 2.09
N GLN A 78 -1.76 12.74 2.88
CA GLN A 78 -1.42 13.26 4.22
C GLN A 78 -1.93 12.39 5.37
N LEU A 79 -2.62 11.30 5.10
CA LEU A 79 -3.12 10.36 6.12
C LEU A 79 -2.22 9.14 6.27
N PHE A 80 -1.78 8.55 5.14
CA PHE A 80 -0.89 7.40 5.08
C PHE A 80 -0.31 7.26 3.66
N SER A 81 0.59 6.31 3.46
CA SER A 81 1.02 5.87 2.14
C SER A 81 0.50 4.45 1.90
N ALA A 82 -0.15 4.17 0.76
CA ALA A 82 -0.42 2.79 0.33
C ALA A 82 0.70 2.22 -0.56
N ALA A 83 1.71 3.03 -0.89
CA ALA A 83 2.79 2.61 -1.78
C ALA A 83 3.56 1.44 -1.18
N GLY A 84 3.65 0.33 -1.91
CA GLY A 84 4.33 -0.88 -1.45
C GLY A 84 3.48 -1.82 -0.61
N GLU A 85 2.23 -1.51 -0.25
CA GLU A 85 1.38 -2.43 0.54
C GLU A 85 1.14 -3.79 -0.15
N HIS A 86 1.15 -3.81 -1.49
CA HIS A 86 1.07 -5.03 -2.28
C HIS A 86 2.22 -6.01 -1.97
N LEU A 87 3.32 -5.55 -1.39
CA LEU A 87 4.43 -6.41 -0.97
C LEU A 87 4.09 -7.26 0.24
N TYR A 88 3.07 -6.89 1.02
CA TYR A 88 2.73 -7.62 2.24
C TYR A 88 2.36 -9.08 1.95
N ILE A 89 1.79 -9.39 0.78
CA ILE A 89 1.56 -10.78 0.36
C ILE A 89 2.89 -11.53 0.15
N LEU A 90 3.93 -10.88 -0.37
CA LEU A 90 5.23 -11.49 -0.64
C LEU A 90 6.09 -11.56 0.62
N THR A 91 6.15 -10.50 1.42
CA THR A 91 6.96 -10.44 2.64
C THR A 91 6.33 -11.27 3.75
N HIS A 92 5.09 -10.98 4.13
CA HIS A 92 4.43 -11.67 5.24
C HIS A 92 3.91 -13.05 4.84
N TYR A 93 3.00 -13.13 3.87
CA TYR A 93 2.27 -14.38 3.61
C TYR A 93 3.10 -15.46 2.91
N VAL A 94 4.08 -15.09 2.08
CA VAL A 94 5.00 -16.03 1.42
C VAL A 94 6.26 -16.26 2.25
N ARG A 95 7.07 -15.21 2.50
CA ARG A 95 8.40 -15.37 3.08
C ARG A 95 8.38 -15.61 4.59
N ASP A 96 7.68 -14.78 5.36
CA ASP A 96 7.81 -14.77 6.83
C ASP A 96 6.88 -15.81 7.49
N ALA A 97 5.64 -15.93 7.04
CA ALA A 97 4.63 -16.84 7.59
C ALA A 97 4.50 -18.16 6.82
N GLY A 98 4.91 -18.22 5.55
CA GLY A 98 4.87 -19.44 4.74
C GLY A 98 3.46 -20.00 4.52
N LEU A 99 2.43 -19.15 4.51
CA LEU A 99 1.02 -19.55 4.44
C LEU A 99 0.54 -19.86 3.01
N ILE A 100 1.18 -19.25 2.02
CA ILE A 100 0.97 -19.47 0.59
C ILE A 100 2.31 -19.58 -0.13
N SER A 101 2.31 -20.23 -1.29
CA SER A 101 3.46 -20.31 -2.19
C SER A 101 3.72 -18.98 -2.90
N ILE A 102 4.94 -18.77 -3.38
CA ILE A 102 5.27 -17.61 -4.20
C ILE A 102 4.47 -17.61 -5.50
N GLU A 103 4.21 -18.78 -6.08
CA GLU A 103 3.43 -18.95 -7.30
C GLU A 103 1.98 -18.52 -7.10
N GLU A 104 1.35 -18.89 -5.98
CA GLU A 104 0.01 -18.43 -5.62
C GLU A 104 -0.02 -16.90 -5.50
N ALA A 105 0.93 -16.31 -4.77
CA ALA A 105 1.01 -14.87 -4.58
C ALA A 105 1.22 -14.12 -5.90
N ILE A 106 2.10 -14.61 -6.77
CA ILE A 106 2.35 -13.98 -8.08
C ILE A 106 1.13 -14.12 -8.98
N HIS A 107 0.49 -15.29 -9.04
CA HIS A 107 -0.69 -15.49 -9.88
C HIS A 107 -1.86 -14.57 -9.50
N VAL A 108 -2.11 -14.34 -8.20
CA VAL A 108 -3.16 -13.42 -7.78
C VAL A 108 -2.82 -11.95 -8.05
N LEU A 109 -1.54 -11.58 -8.04
CA LEU A 109 -1.08 -10.23 -8.40
C LEU A 109 -1.04 -9.96 -9.91
N THR A 110 -0.96 -11.01 -10.75
CA THR A 110 -0.74 -10.88 -12.20
C THR A 110 -1.84 -11.56 -13.02
N GLY A 111 -1.74 -12.88 -13.22
CA GLY A 111 -2.59 -13.65 -14.13
C GLY A 111 -4.07 -13.55 -13.80
N ARG A 112 -4.44 -13.71 -12.53
CA ARG A 112 -5.84 -13.63 -12.10
C ARG A 112 -6.44 -12.24 -12.33
N THR A 113 -5.69 -11.18 -12.03
CA THR A 113 -6.13 -9.81 -12.25
C THR A 113 -6.28 -9.53 -13.75
N ALA A 114 -5.34 -10.00 -14.58
CA ALA A 114 -5.45 -9.90 -16.03
C ALA A 114 -6.67 -10.65 -16.58
N GLU A 115 -6.93 -11.87 -16.11
CA GLU A 115 -8.11 -12.67 -16.49
C GLU A 115 -9.42 -11.97 -16.13
N PHE A 116 -9.53 -11.42 -14.92
CA PHE A 116 -10.71 -10.70 -14.47
C PHE A 116 -11.06 -9.49 -15.36
N PHE A 117 -10.05 -8.72 -15.75
CA PHE A 117 -10.23 -7.56 -16.64
C PHE A 117 -10.23 -7.92 -18.14
N GLY A 118 -10.09 -9.19 -18.51
CA GLY A 118 -10.05 -9.65 -19.90
C GLY A 118 -8.80 -9.22 -20.68
N LEU A 119 -7.68 -8.99 -19.98
CA LEU A 119 -6.40 -8.56 -20.55
C LEU A 119 -5.61 -9.77 -21.06
N ASN A 120 -5.98 -10.23 -22.26
CA ASN A 120 -5.41 -11.44 -22.86
C ASN A 120 -3.95 -11.31 -23.32
N ASP A 121 -3.36 -10.11 -23.32
CA ASP A 121 -2.02 -9.82 -23.83
C ASP A 121 -0.94 -9.74 -22.74
N ARG A 122 -1.29 -9.90 -21.45
CA ARG A 122 -0.38 -9.72 -20.30
C ARG A 122 -0.76 -10.61 -19.11
N GLY A 123 -0.08 -10.42 -17.98
CA GLY A 123 -0.35 -11.13 -16.71
C GLY A 123 0.36 -12.48 -16.58
N VAL A 124 0.96 -12.98 -17.66
CA VAL A 124 1.75 -14.22 -17.66
C VAL A 124 3.02 -14.04 -18.50
N ILE A 125 4.11 -14.71 -18.13
CA ILE A 125 5.35 -14.74 -18.90
C ILE A 125 5.22 -15.83 -19.97
N ALA A 126 4.93 -15.42 -21.20
CA ALA A 126 4.84 -16.31 -22.35
C ALA A 126 5.20 -15.58 -23.65
N GLN A 127 5.60 -16.34 -24.67
CA GLN A 127 5.88 -15.79 -25.99
C GLN A 127 4.64 -15.07 -26.56
N GLY A 128 4.86 -13.89 -27.16
CA GLY A 128 3.79 -13.08 -27.76
C GLY A 128 2.98 -12.23 -26.78
N LYS A 129 3.24 -12.32 -25.47
CA LYS A 129 2.68 -11.41 -24.47
C LYS A 129 3.51 -10.13 -24.35
N ILE A 130 2.89 -9.07 -23.85
CA ILE A 130 3.57 -7.80 -23.53
C ILE A 130 4.59 -8.05 -22.41
N ALA A 131 5.78 -7.50 -22.58
CA ALA A 131 6.87 -7.59 -21.61
C ALA A 131 6.66 -6.64 -20.42
N ASP A 132 5.58 -6.84 -19.67
CA ASP A 132 5.34 -6.24 -18.36
C ASP A 132 5.98 -7.17 -17.31
N LEU A 133 7.16 -6.80 -16.81
CA LEU A 133 8.02 -7.66 -15.99
C LEU A 133 8.50 -6.94 -14.73
N VAL A 134 8.67 -7.72 -13.66
CA VAL A 134 9.26 -7.26 -12.41
C VAL A 134 10.36 -8.25 -12.00
N VAL A 135 11.52 -7.72 -11.64
CA VAL A 135 12.68 -8.51 -11.17
C VAL A 135 12.97 -8.11 -9.74
N PHE A 136 13.03 -9.12 -8.87
CA PHE A 136 13.31 -8.93 -7.45
C PHE A 136 13.95 -10.19 -6.88
N ARG A 137 14.47 -10.04 -5.67
CA ARG A 137 14.78 -11.15 -4.78
C ARG A 137 13.89 -11.09 -3.55
N LEU A 138 13.27 -12.20 -3.21
CA LEU A 138 12.28 -12.25 -2.13
C LEU A 138 12.88 -11.87 -0.76
N ASP A 139 14.14 -12.21 -0.53
CA ASP A 139 14.88 -11.87 0.69
C ASP A 139 15.30 -10.40 0.77
N GLU A 140 15.30 -9.67 -0.36
CA GLU A 140 15.64 -8.24 -0.42
C GLU A 140 14.38 -7.34 -0.30
N LEU A 141 13.17 -7.90 -0.40
CA LEU A 141 11.93 -7.13 -0.35
C LEU A 141 11.56 -6.68 1.07
N GLU A 142 11.22 -5.40 1.23
CA GLU A 142 10.85 -4.86 2.54
C GLU A 142 9.77 -3.78 2.41
N LEU A 143 8.70 -3.91 3.22
CA LEU A 143 7.74 -2.83 3.40
C LEU A 143 8.37 -1.80 4.35
N ARG A 144 8.93 -0.73 3.77
CA ARG A 144 9.60 0.33 4.52
C ARG A 144 8.63 1.11 5.42
N ALA A 145 9.18 1.72 6.46
CA ALA A 145 8.42 2.66 7.29
C ALA A 145 7.95 3.86 6.46
N GLU A 146 6.83 4.45 6.87
CA GLU A 146 6.33 5.69 6.29
C GLU A 146 7.20 6.87 6.70
N GLU A 147 7.44 7.78 5.76
CA GLU A 147 8.15 9.02 5.99
C GLU A 147 7.39 10.20 5.37
N ARG A 148 7.60 11.40 5.91
CA ARG A 148 7.06 12.63 5.33
C ARG A 148 8.04 13.19 4.31
N ALA A 149 7.53 13.44 3.10
CA ALA A 149 8.24 14.13 2.04
C ALA A 149 7.56 15.46 1.72
N TYR A 150 8.36 16.48 1.46
CA TYR A 150 7.93 17.84 1.06
C TYR A 150 8.20 18.05 -0.43
N ASP A 151 7.79 17.09 -1.25
CA ASP A 151 8.12 16.99 -2.68
C ASP A 151 6.89 17.20 -3.60
N VAL A 152 5.84 17.80 -3.05
CA VAL A 152 4.57 18.09 -3.74
C VAL A 152 4.42 19.59 -4.01
N PRO A 153 3.62 19.99 -5.02
CA PRO A 153 3.43 21.41 -5.35
C PRO A 153 2.95 22.26 -4.17
N HIS A 154 3.24 23.56 -4.21
CA HIS A 154 2.83 24.55 -3.20
C HIS A 154 3.44 24.36 -1.79
N GLY A 155 4.52 23.57 -1.66
CA GLY A 155 5.25 23.42 -0.40
C GLY A 155 4.50 22.64 0.67
N THR A 156 3.46 21.89 0.28
CA THR A 156 2.80 20.93 1.16
C THR A 156 3.64 19.65 1.26
N TRP A 157 3.12 18.65 1.96
CA TRP A 157 3.81 17.39 2.22
C TRP A 157 2.90 16.18 2.00
N ARG A 158 3.52 15.01 1.81
CA ARG A 158 2.86 13.71 1.69
C ARG A 158 3.61 12.63 2.48
N PHE A 159 2.93 11.55 2.83
CA PHE A 159 3.54 10.30 3.23
C PHE A 159 4.07 9.54 2.00
N THR A 160 5.24 8.96 2.16
CA THR A 160 5.87 8.10 1.17
C THR A 160 6.66 7.00 1.87
N ARG A 161 7.27 6.13 1.08
CA ARG A 161 8.21 5.10 1.55
C ARG A 161 9.43 5.08 0.66
N ALA A 162 10.55 4.68 1.23
CA ALA A 162 11.74 4.35 0.46
C ALA A 162 11.48 3.15 -0.49
N PRO A 163 12.27 3.01 -1.57
CA PRO A 163 12.16 1.89 -2.48
C PRO A 163 12.25 0.53 -1.76
N ALA A 164 11.41 -0.41 -2.18
CA ALA A 164 11.19 -1.64 -1.46
C ALA A 164 12.08 -2.82 -1.88
N GLY A 165 13.15 -2.58 -2.64
CA GLY A 165 14.12 -3.61 -3.04
C GLY A 165 13.87 -4.29 -4.40
N PHE A 166 12.97 -3.74 -5.24
CA PHE A 166 12.84 -4.20 -6.63
C PHE A 166 14.09 -3.84 -7.44
N ARG A 167 14.62 -4.82 -8.19
CA ARG A 167 15.80 -4.66 -9.05
C ARG A 167 15.44 -4.04 -10.40
N ALA A 168 14.29 -4.44 -10.96
CA ALA A 168 13.77 -3.83 -12.17
C ALA A 168 12.24 -3.89 -12.24
N THR A 169 11.64 -2.83 -12.78
CA THR A 169 10.26 -2.81 -13.25
C THR A 169 10.27 -2.40 -14.72
N ILE A 170 9.60 -3.18 -15.56
CA ILE A 170 9.60 -3.05 -17.01
C ILE A 170 8.15 -3.04 -17.47
N ALA A 171 7.79 -2.06 -18.29
CA ALA A 171 6.46 -1.94 -18.87
C ALA A 171 6.58 -1.94 -20.40
N GLY A 172 5.92 -2.88 -21.06
CA GLY A 172 5.98 -3.05 -22.51
C GLY A 172 7.41 -3.23 -23.06
N GLY A 173 8.31 -3.84 -22.29
CA GLY A 173 9.72 -4.02 -22.67
C GLY A 173 10.62 -2.81 -22.41
N VAL A 174 10.08 -1.72 -21.86
CA VAL A 174 10.86 -0.51 -21.51
C VAL A 174 11.06 -0.47 -19.98
N PRO A 175 12.31 -0.45 -19.49
CA PRO A 175 12.58 -0.28 -18.06
C PRO A 175 12.05 1.07 -17.54
N THR A 176 11.23 1.04 -16.49
CA THR A 176 10.68 2.21 -15.80
C THR A 176 11.33 2.45 -14.44
N TRP A 177 11.89 1.38 -13.84
CA TRP A 177 12.59 1.43 -12.57
C TRP A 177 13.76 0.46 -12.60
N ILE A 178 14.95 0.89 -12.15
CA ILE A 178 16.16 0.06 -12.05
C ILE A 178 16.87 0.41 -10.73
N ASP A 179 17.25 -0.62 -9.97
CA ASP A 179 18.07 -0.51 -8.75
C ASP A 179 17.63 0.61 -7.79
N GLY A 180 16.32 0.67 -7.50
CA GLY A 180 15.77 1.63 -6.55
C GLY A 180 15.48 3.03 -7.10
N ALA A 181 15.65 3.29 -8.41
CA ALA A 181 15.37 4.59 -9.01
C ALA A 181 14.51 4.51 -10.27
N SER A 182 13.72 5.56 -10.51
CA SER A 182 13.00 5.78 -11.76
C SER A 182 13.96 6.02 -12.92
N THR A 183 13.67 5.44 -14.08
CA THR A 183 14.41 5.74 -15.33
C THR A 183 13.88 7.01 -16.03
N GLY A 184 12.76 7.56 -15.56
CA GLY A 184 12.04 8.65 -16.24
C GLY A 184 11.21 8.21 -17.45
N ALA A 185 11.23 6.93 -17.82
CA ALA A 185 10.43 6.42 -18.91
C ALA A 185 8.94 6.25 -18.50
N HIS A 186 8.04 6.70 -19.37
CA HIS A 186 6.59 6.58 -19.19
C HIS A 186 5.94 5.81 -20.37
N PRO A 187 6.27 4.52 -20.57
CA PRO A 187 5.80 3.73 -21.72
C PRO A 187 4.35 3.26 -21.62
N GLY A 188 3.67 3.57 -20.51
CA GLY A 188 2.30 3.16 -20.25
C GLY A 188 1.33 3.61 -21.34
N LYS A 189 0.39 2.75 -21.69
CA LYS A 189 -0.66 3.02 -22.69
C LYS A 189 -2.03 2.89 -22.06
N VAL A 190 -2.96 3.71 -22.51
CA VAL A 190 -4.38 3.56 -22.19
C VAL A 190 -4.84 2.21 -22.73
N LEU A 191 -5.36 1.36 -21.84
CA LEU A 191 -5.97 0.09 -22.23
C LEU A 191 -7.37 0.36 -22.76
N GLN A 192 -7.74 -0.34 -23.83
CA GLN A 192 -9.07 -0.27 -24.40
C GLN A 192 -9.72 -1.65 -24.33
N PRO A 193 -11.05 -1.73 -24.15
CA PRO A 193 -11.75 -3.00 -24.24
C PRO A 193 -11.45 -3.68 -25.57
N ILE A 194 -11.10 -4.96 -25.53
CA ILE A 194 -10.95 -5.75 -26.75
C ILE A 194 -12.37 -5.85 -27.35
N LYS A 195 -12.56 -5.23 -28.52
CA LYS A 195 -13.80 -5.43 -29.29
C LYS A 195 -13.87 -6.91 -29.66
N ARG A 196 -14.87 -7.61 -29.13
CA ARG A 196 -15.22 -8.96 -29.56
C ARG A 196 -15.90 -8.92 -30.91
#